data_AF-A0A1G1YVD5-F1
#
_entry.id   AF-A0A1G1YVD5-F1
#
_cell.length_a   1.000
_cell.length_b   1.000
_cell.length_c   1.000
_cell.angle_alpha   90.00
_cell.angle_beta   90.00
_cell.angle_gamma   90.00
#
_symmetry.space_group_name_H-M   'P 1'
#
loop_
_entity.id
_entity.type
_entity.pdbx_description
1 polymer ?
#
loop_
_entity_poly.entity_id
_entity_poly.type
_entity_poly.pdbx_seq_one_letter_code
_entity_poly.pdbx_strand_id
1 'polypeptide(L)'
;MSRYVISATLLLALGTLSLIFVSDAAPGLETTEVALAGEDNALVNQSPITKPDGGLDAKEVVAVTITAYSSEIQQTDSTPYLTAAGTTVRPGIVAANWLPIGTRVRIPKIFGDKIFVVEDRMHNRHTDRLDV
;
A
#
# COMPACT_ATOMS: atom_id res chain seq x y z
N MET A 1 -10.86 38.66 -46.27
CA MET A 1 -9.69 39.32 -45.64
C MET A 1 -9.70 39.06 -44.14
N SER A 2 -8.51 38.99 -43.54
CA SER A 2 -8.16 38.86 -42.11
C SER A 2 -9.20 38.28 -41.11
N ARG A 3 -8.98 37.03 -40.68
CA ARG A 3 -9.52 36.46 -39.43
C ARG A 3 -8.42 36.24 -38.37
N TYR A 4 -7.24 36.84 -38.56
CA TYR A 4 -6.02 36.54 -37.80
C TYR A 4 -5.61 37.62 -36.78
N VAL A 5 -6.40 38.70 -36.64
CA VAL A 5 -6.05 39.86 -35.79
C VAL A 5 -6.02 39.53 -34.29
N ILE A 6 -6.72 38.47 -33.85
CA ILE A 6 -6.81 38.11 -32.42
C ILE A 6 -5.60 37.27 -31.95
N SER A 7 -4.79 36.73 -32.86
CA SER A 7 -3.66 35.85 -32.50
C SER A 7 -2.34 36.60 -32.20
N ALA A 8 -2.30 37.92 -32.34
CA ALA A 8 -1.06 38.71 -32.26
C ALA A 8 -0.79 39.35 -30.88
N THR A 9 -1.74 39.32 -29.94
CA THR A 9 -1.61 39.93 -28.61
C THR A 9 -1.24 38.96 -27.49
N LEU A 10 -1.36 37.65 -27.71
CA LEU A 10 -1.09 36.63 -26.68
C LEU A 10 0.39 36.18 -26.62
N LEU A 11 1.21 36.53 -27.62
CA LEU A 11 2.60 36.07 -27.72
C LEU A 11 3.67 37.11 -27.33
N LEU A 12 3.27 38.28 -26.81
CA LEU A 12 4.19 39.35 -26.41
C LEU A 12 4.43 39.45 -24.88
N ALA A 13 3.90 38.50 -24.10
CA ALA A 13 3.99 38.48 -22.64
C ALA A 13 5.00 37.47 -22.06
N LEU A 14 5.72 36.72 -22.92
CA LEU A 14 6.83 35.84 -22.53
C LEU A 14 8.12 36.36 -23.18
N GLY A 15 8.90 37.21 -22.50
CA GLY A 15 10.13 37.72 -23.14
C GLY A 15 11.04 38.74 -22.47
N THR A 16 10.83 39.18 -21.22
CA THR A 16 11.84 39.96 -20.47
C THR A 16 11.71 39.62 -18.97
N LEU A 17 12.52 38.71 -18.42
CA LEU A 17 13.92 38.87 -18.00
C LEU A 17 14.08 39.85 -16.82
N SER A 18 14.30 39.30 -15.62
CA SER A 18 15.30 39.75 -14.62
C SER A 18 15.28 38.82 -13.39
N LEU A 19 16.43 38.20 -13.07
CA LEU A 19 16.63 37.56 -11.76
C LEU A 19 16.98 38.63 -10.74
N ILE A 20 16.41 38.57 -9.54
CA ILE A 20 16.94 39.26 -8.36
C ILE A 20 16.85 38.30 -7.17
N PHE A 21 18.01 37.88 -6.65
CA PHE A 21 18.14 37.30 -5.32
C PHE A 21 18.40 38.44 -4.33
N VAL A 22 17.76 38.41 -3.15
CA VAL A 22 18.14 39.25 -1.99
C VAL A 22 18.23 38.34 -0.76
N SER A 23 19.24 38.62 0.07
CA SER A 23 19.67 37.84 1.22
C SER A 23 19.68 38.70 2.48
N ASP A 24 19.19 38.15 3.59
CA ASP A 24 19.47 38.53 4.99
C ASP A 24 19.00 37.31 5.83
N ALA A 25 19.82 36.51 6.53
CA ALA A 25 20.75 36.78 7.63
C ALA A 25 20.03 37.45 8.84
N ALA A 26 20.12 37.01 10.09
CA ALA A 26 20.67 35.82 10.79
C ALA A 26 20.00 35.80 12.21
N PRO A 27 20.52 35.17 13.30
CA PRO A 27 21.48 34.07 13.48
C PRO A 27 20.96 32.93 14.43
N GLY A 28 21.76 31.88 14.66
CA GLY A 28 21.47 30.89 15.72
C GLY A 28 22.23 29.55 15.69
N LEU A 29 23.58 29.57 15.73
CA LEU A 29 24.42 28.44 16.16
C LEU A 29 24.68 28.60 17.67
N GLU A 30 24.72 27.57 18.50
CA GLU A 30 25.83 26.62 18.76
C GLU A 30 25.35 25.60 19.82
N THR A 31 25.95 24.44 20.13
CA THR A 31 26.97 23.53 19.55
C THR A 31 26.96 22.28 20.46
N THR A 32 27.04 21.03 19.95
CA THR A 32 28.23 20.15 20.12
C THR A 32 28.17 18.90 19.23
N GLU A 33 29.25 18.62 18.49
CA GLU A 33 29.61 17.25 18.10
C GLU A 33 30.53 16.64 19.17
N VAL A 34 30.32 15.37 19.52
CA VAL A 34 31.37 14.48 20.05
C VAL A 34 31.25 13.13 19.34
N ALA A 35 32.41 12.57 19.00
CA ALA A 35 32.60 11.54 18.01
C ALA A 35 32.46 10.08 18.52
N LEU A 36 32.22 9.17 17.55
CA LEU A 36 32.56 7.74 17.49
C LEU A 36 32.59 6.89 18.80
N ALA A 37 31.82 5.79 18.84
CA ALA A 37 32.32 4.43 18.53
C ALA A 37 31.42 3.30 19.07
N GLY A 38 31.09 2.32 18.21
CA GLY A 38 30.62 0.98 18.59
C GLY A 38 29.23 0.85 19.25
N GLU A 39 28.58 -0.31 19.26
CA GLU A 39 28.78 -1.56 18.50
C GLU A 39 27.40 -2.22 18.29
N ASP A 40 27.19 -2.74 17.08
CA ASP A 40 26.64 -4.07 16.82
C ASP A 40 25.37 -4.51 17.56
N ASN A 41 24.20 -4.18 17.01
CA ASN A 41 23.02 -5.06 17.11
C ASN A 41 22.31 -5.18 15.75
N ALA A 42 23.08 -5.57 14.74
CA ALA A 42 22.58 -5.96 13.44
C ALA A 42 21.86 -7.33 13.49
N LEU A 43 20.65 -7.35 14.05
CA LEU A 43 19.66 -8.40 13.77
C LEU A 43 18.76 -7.99 12.60
N VAL A 44 19.38 -7.47 11.53
CA VAL A 44 18.72 -7.36 10.23
C VAL A 44 18.59 -8.79 9.71
N ASN A 45 17.40 -9.38 9.88
CA ASN A 45 17.08 -10.67 9.31
C ASN A 45 17.02 -10.54 7.77
N GLN A 46 18.19 -10.61 7.14
CA GLN A 46 18.35 -10.71 5.69
C GLN A 46 18.03 -12.13 5.22
N SER A 47 16.87 -12.66 5.64
CA SER A 47 16.21 -13.71 4.87
C SER A 47 15.99 -13.15 3.45
N PRO A 48 16.41 -13.86 2.40
CA PRO A 48 16.26 -13.34 1.04
C PRO A 48 14.78 -13.19 0.74
N ILE A 49 14.33 -11.93 0.65
CA ILE A 49 13.05 -11.60 0.02
C ILE A 49 13.23 -11.92 -1.46
N THR A 50 12.99 -13.19 -1.82
CA THR A 50 12.80 -13.61 -3.20
C THR A 50 11.61 -12.83 -3.73
N LYS A 51 11.94 -11.71 -4.37
CA LYS A 51 11.02 -10.71 -4.89
C LYS A 51 10.03 -11.43 -5.82
N PRO A 52 8.75 -11.58 -5.42
CA PRO A 52 7.79 -12.18 -6.32
C PRO A 52 7.67 -11.27 -7.54
N ASP A 53 7.60 -11.91 -8.68
CA ASP A 53 7.49 -11.44 -10.04
C ASP A 53 6.26 -10.53 -10.33
N GLY A 54 5.39 -10.28 -9.34
CA GLY A 54 4.23 -9.39 -9.45
C GLY A 54 4.32 -8.13 -8.57
N GLY A 55 4.73 -7.00 -9.18
CA GLY A 55 4.45 -5.64 -8.69
C GLY A 55 5.24 -5.12 -7.48
N LEU A 56 5.87 -3.94 -7.62
CA LEU A 56 6.76 -3.30 -6.65
C LEU A 56 6.07 -2.61 -5.45
N ASP A 57 4.81 -2.94 -5.17
CA ASP A 57 3.92 -2.23 -4.23
C ASP A 57 3.55 -3.01 -2.96
N ALA A 58 3.96 -4.29 -2.83
CA ALA A 58 3.68 -5.09 -1.64
C ALA A 58 4.57 -4.66 -0.46
N LYS A 59 3.95 -4.28 0.67
CA LYS A 59 4.67 -3.94 1.92
C LYS A 59 5.46 -5.12 2.49
N GLU A 60 4.91 -6.32 2.37
CA GLU A 60 5.44 -7.56 2.93
C GLU A 60 5.02 -8.74 2.05
N VAL A 61 5.85 -9.79 1.99
CA VAL A 61 5.58 -11.02 1.24
C VAL A 61 5.79 -12.19 2.18
N VAL A 62 4.73 -12.98 2.42
CA VAL A 62 4.75 -14.14 3.30
C VAL A 62 4.23 -15.38 2.57
N ALA A 63 4.79 -16.54 2.90
CA ALA A 63 4.21 -17.82 2.52
C ALA A 63 3.11 -18.19 3.55
N VAL A 64 1.89 -18.40 3.07
CA VAL A 64 0.72 -18.70 3.91
C VAL A 64 -0.06 -19.88 3.31
N THR A 65 -0.66 -20.70 4.16
CA THR A 65 -1.61 -21.73 3.71
C THR A 65 -2.89 -21.05 3.24
N ILE A 66 -3.31 -21.32 2.02
CA ILE A 66 -4.55 -20.77 1.44
C ILE A 66 -5.60 -21.87 1.35
N THR A 67 -6.79 -21.59 1.86
CA THR A 67 -7.99 -22.41 1.68
C THR A 67 -9.06 -21.61 0.92
N ALA A 68 -10.17 -22.27 0.59
CA ALA A 68 -11.37 -21.61 0.09
C ALA A 68 -12.59 -22.31 0.70
N TYR A 69 -13.64 -21.54 0.98
CA TYR A 69 -14.93 -22.06 1.47
C TYR A 69 -16.10 -21.42 0.71
N SER A 70 -17.24 -22.09 0.70
CA SER A 70 -18.46 -21.59 0.08
C SER A 70 -19.38 -21.02 1.16
N SER A 71 -20.01 -19.88 0.91
CA SER A 71 -21.11 -19.33 1.74
C SER A 71 -22.42 -20.13 1.63
N GLU A 72 -22.33 -21.42 1.33
CA GLU A 72 -23.47 -22.33 1.35
C GLU A 72 -24.01 -22.45 2.77
N ILE A 73 -25.33 -22.32 2.91
CA ILE A 73 -26.05 -22.35 4.21
C ILE A 73 -25.75 -23.64 5.01
N GLN A 74 -25.37 -24.71 4.32
CA GLN A 74 -25.00 -26.00 4.92
C GLN A 74 -23.58 -26.03 5.52
N GLN A 75 -22.76 -25.01 5.24
CA GLN A 75 -21.37 -24.85 5.70
C GLN A 75 -21.17 -23.64 6.63
N THR A 76 -22.19 -22.79 6.80
CA THR A 76 -22.13 -21.55 7.61
C THR A 76 -23.13 -21.56 8.76
N ASP A 77 -23.10 -20.52 9.61
CA ASP A 77 -24.12 -20.28 10.62
C ASP A 77 -25.39 -19.62 10.03
N SER A 78 -26.22 -19.03 10.90
CA SER A 78 -27.45 -18.30 10.55
C SER A 78 -27.26 -17.08 9.63
N THR A 79 -26.02 -16.67 9.35
CA THR A 79 -25.65 -15.45 8.63
C THR A 79 -24.63 -15.71 7.50
N PRO A 80 -24.92 -16.61 6.54
CA PRO A 80 -24.00 -17.07 5.46
C PRO A 80 -23.29 -15.97 4.67
N TYR A 81 -23.94 -14.81 4.53
CA TYR A 81 -23.53 -13.75 3.61
C TYR A 81 -23.09 -12.46 4.34
N LEU A 82 -22.93 -12.49 5.67
CA LEU A 82 -22.49 -11.34 6.45
C LEU A 82 -21.06 -11.57 6.94
N THR A 83 -20.14 -10.69 6.56
CA THR A 83 -18.75 -10.76 7.02
C THR A 83 -18.58 -10.20 8.43
N ALA A 84 -17.44 -10.50 9.07
CA ALA A 84 -17.03 -9.87 10.32
C ALA A 84 -16.87 -8.33 10.24
N ALA A 85 -16.72 -7.74 9.05
CA ALA A 85 -16.77 -6.29 8.83
C ALA A 85 -18.20 -5.72 8.73
N GLY A 86 -19.23 -6.56 8.78
CA GLY A 86 -20.63 -6.18 8.63
C GLY A 86 -21.05 -5.94 7.17
N THR A 87 -20.26 -6.39 6.20
CA THR A 87 -20.51 -6.24 4.76
C THR A 87 -21.13 -7.51 4.17
N THR A 88 -21.79 -7.40 3.01
CA THR A 88 -22.23 -8.58 2.27
C THR A 88 -21.05 -9.25 1.54
N VAL A 89 -20.99 -10.58 1.64
CA VAL A 89 -20.01 -11.40 0.91
C VAL A 89 -20.07 -11.12 -0.59
N ARG A 90 -18.90 -10.87 -1.20
CA ARG A 90 -18.76 -10.60 -2.64
C ARG A 90 -17.36 -11.01 -3.14
N PRO A 91 -17.17 -11.26 -4.45
CA PRO A 91 -15.86 -11.63 -4.99
C PRO A 91 -14.80 -10.57 -4.68
N GLY A 92 -13.65 -11.01 -4.16
CA GLY A 92 -12.56 -10.12 -3.75
C GLY A 92 -12.48 -9.84 -2.24
N ILE A 93 -13.37 -10.41 -1.44
CA ILE A 93 -13.17 -10.55 0.01
C ILE A 93 -12.25 -11.76 0.28
N VAL A 94 -11.51 -11.71 1.39
CA VAL A 94 -10.81 -12.85 2.01
C VAL A 94 -11.03 -12.85 3.53
N ALA A 95 -10.89 -14.02 4.15
CA ALA A 95 -10.90 -14.18 5.60
C ALA A 95 -9.47 -14.44 6.12
N ALA A 96 -9.07 -13.70 7.16
CA ALA A 96 -7.79 -13.92 7.84
C ALA A 96 -7.86 -13.40 9.28
N ASN A 97 -7.29 -14.12 10.24
CA ASN A 97 -7.31 -13.70 11.66
C ASN A 97 -6.07 -12.88 12.08
N TRP A 98 -4.94 -13.07 11.41
CA TRP A 98 -3.65 -12.43 11.70
C TRP A 98 -3.45 -11.08 10.99
N LEU A 99 -4.35 -10.70 10.07
CA LEU A 99 -4.34 -9.41 9.38
C LEU A 99 -5.44 -8.48 9.90
N PRO A 100 -5.24 -7.14 9.94
CA PRO A 100 -6.32 -6.19 10.18
C PRO A 100 -7.43 -6.26 9.12
N ILE A 101 -8.68 -5.97 9.51
CA ILE A 101 -9.77 -5.72 8.55
C ILE A 101 -9.37 -4.52 7.65
N GLY A 102 -9.71 -4.58 6.37
CA GLY A 102 -9.33 -3.61 5.34
C GLY A 102 -7.93 -3.83 4.75
N THR A 103 -7.17 -4.81 5.22
CA THR A 103 -5.86 -5.14 4.62
C THR A 103 -6.06 -5.61 3.18
N ARG A 104 -5.27 -5.04 2.26
CA ARG A 104 -5.24 -5.44 0.85
C ARG A 104 -4.15 -6.49 0.64
N VAL A 105 -4.50 -7.60 0.00
CA VAL A 105 -3.57 -8.69 -0.32
C VAL A 105 -3.65 -9.04 -1.81
N ARG A 106 -2.54 -9.54 -2.37
CA ARG A 106 -2.47 -10.13 -3.72
C ARG A 106 -2.00 -11.57 -3.58
N ILE A 107 -2.50 -12.47 -4.43
CA ILE A 107 -2.13 -13.89 -4.45
C ILE A 107 -1.65 -14.24 -5.87
N PRO A 108 -0.42 -13.85 -6.25
CA PRO A 108 0.01 -13.85 -7.66
C PRO A 108 -0.06 -15.24 -8.32
N LYS A 109 0.31 -16.28 -7.59
CA LYS A 109 0.36 -17.66 -8.08
C LYS A 109 -1.00 -18.26 -8.51
N ILE A 110 -2.11 -17.75 -7.97
CA ILE A 110 -3.46 -18.30 -8.20
C ILE A 110 -4.35 -17.29 -8.93
N PHE A 111 -4.26 -16.01 -8.57
CA PHE A 111 -5.17 -14.95 -9.02
C PHE A 111 -4.45 -13.77 -9.71
N GLY A 112 -3.14 -13.88 -9.97
CA GLY A 112 -2.35 -12.81 -10.59
C GLY A 112 -2.40 -11.51 -9.78
N ASP A 113 -2.56 -10.39 -10.47
CA ASP A 113 -2.60 -9.06 -9.87
C ASP A 113 -3.92 -8.71 -9.17
N LYS A 114 -4.86 -9.66 -9.06
CA LYS A 114 -6.13 -9.42 -8.35
C LYS A 114 -5.88 -9.08 -6.89
N ILE A 115 -6.36 -7.90 -6.49
CA ILE A 115 -6.38 -7.45 -5.11
C ILE A 115 -7.61 -8.01 -4.40
N PHE A 116 -7.40 -8.53 -3.21
CA PHE A 116 -8.45 -8.92 -2.26
C PHE A 116 -8.38 -8.05 -1.01
N VAL A 117 -9.50 -7.93 -0.29
CA VAL A 117 -9.62 -7.17 0.96
C VAL A 117 -10.01 -8.11 2.10
N VAL A 118 -9.28 -8.05 3.20
CA VAL A 118 -9.64 -8.76 4.44
C VAL A 118 -10.88 -8.09 5.04
N GLU A 119 -12.07 -8.65 4.80
CA GLU A 119 -13.32 -8.20 5.43
C GLU A 119 -13.91 -9.23 6.38
N ASP A 120 -13.40 -10.47 6.39
CA ASP A 120 -13.96 -11.54 7.21
C ASP A 120 -12.95 -12.23 8.14
N ARG A 121 -13.46 -13.05 9.06
CA ARG A 121 -12.70 -13.75 10.09
C ARG A 121 -12.96 -15.25 10.04
N MET A 122 -11.94 -16.01 10.39
CA MET A 122 -12.01 -17.47 10.51
C MET A 122 -12.26 -17.86 11.97
N HIS A 123 -12.69 -19.10 12.22
CA HIS A 123 -12.73 -19.64 13.59
C HIS A 123 -11.37 -19.47 14.28
N ASN A 124 -11.37 -19.02 15.54
CA ASN A 124 -10.18 -18.60 16.31
C ASN A 124 -8.96 -19.56 16.29
N ARG A 125 -9.16 -20.86 16.12
CA ARG A 125 -8.12 -21.90 15.97
C ARG A 125 -7.24 -21.74 14.72
N HIS A 126 -7.70 -20.96 13.73
CA HIS A 126 -7.03 -20.71 12.47
C HIS A 126 -6.32 -19.36 12.54
N THR A 127 -5.05 -19.36 12.91
CA THR A 127 -4.22 -18.15 13.07
C THR A 127 -3.17 -17.97 11.97
N ASP A 128 -3.00 -18.98 11.12
CA ASP A 128 -1.82 -19.24 10.27
C ASP A 128 -2.15 -19.36 8.76
N ARG A 129 -3.39 -19.02 8.39
CA ARG A 129 -3.95 -19.27 7.05
C ARG A 129 -4.81 -18.12 6.55
N LEU A 130 -5.21 -18.20 5.29
CA LEU A 130 -6.07 -17.25 4.60
C LEU A 130 -7.12 -18.01 3.80
N ASP A 131 -8.39 -17.60 3.89
CA ASP A 131 -9.52 -18.16 3.15
C ASP A 131 -9.98 -17.19 2.05
N VAL A 132 -10.39 -17.74 0.89
CA VAL A 132 -10.80 -17.00 -0.33
C VAL A 132 -12.20 -17.41 -0.78
#